data_AF-V4THU1-F1
#
_entry.id   AF-V4THU1-F1
#
_cell.length_a   1.000
_cell.length_b   1.000
_cell.length_c   1.000
_cell.angle_alpha   90.00
_cell.angle_beta   90.00
_cell.angle_gamma   90.00
#
_symmetry.space_group_name_H-M   'P 1'
#
loop_
_entity.id
_entity.type
_entity.pdbx_description
1 polymer ?
#
loop_
_entity_poly.entity_id
_entity_poly.type
_entity_poly.pdbx_seq_one_letter_code
_entity_poly.pdbx_strand_id
1 'polypeptide(L)'
;MRKLKLLSKSEKGGNFEMVVSLSRQRWIQILIFIGVLYLIFLIGLQVPFVFTTGFSSISQEPVITQHYDRLRRIEEGHLQVKAPSRPLKQWVSSQDSDSPTQSQLTPTAWSNSKSQLLSNISLDAKTFTPGSESGVLQLHKAAKTAFEVGAKLWEELESGNIQIDTKKKENLSESCPHSIILSGSEFLNNKNLMILPCGLTLGSHITIVGVPRAAHAEKNPKISFLNDGQETMVSQFMMELRGLKTVEGEEPPRILHFNPRLKGDFSGKPVIEQNTCYRMQWGTALRCQGRPSRPDEETVDGKLKCEKWIHDDENHPEQAKNKWWLLKRLGSDTEKGTTDWSSPFPFEERKLFVLTLRAGLEGYHVSVDGKHVTSFPYRTGFTLEDATGLTVNGDVDVRDIFAASLPTTHPSSGPQTHLEMSSRWQAPPLPEGPVELFIGILSAGNHFAERMAVRKSWMQHKFVQSSNVVARFFVALHARKEVNVELKKEAEFFGDIVLVPYLDNYDLVVLKTVAICEYGVSCQIIIIIS
;
A
#
# COMPACT_ATOMS: atom_id res chain seq x y z
N MET A 1 87.19 -23.89 31.91
CA MET A 1 87.50 -22.45 31.79
C MET A 1 87.66 -22.07 30.33
N ARG A 2 87.02 -20.97 29.95
CA ARG A 2 87.41 -19.96 28.93
C ARG A 2 87.80 -20.42 27.51
N LYS A 3 86.87 -20.12 26.59
CA LYS A 3 87.02 -19.36 25.34
C LYS A 3 88.32 -19.60 24.55
N LEU A 4 88.16 -20.29 23.42
CA LEU A 4 88.98 -20.10 22.24
C LEU A 4 88.15 -19.35 21.19
N LYS A 5 88.72 -18.24 20.73
CA LYS A 5 88.24 -17.43 19.61
C LYS A 5 89.38 -17.44 18.60
N LEU A 6 89.14 -17.89 17.38
CA LEU A 6 89.94 -17.50 16.21
C LEU A 6 89.09 -17.61 14.94
N LEU A 7 89.15 -16.51 14.20
CA LEU A 7 88.73 -16.16 12.83
C LEU A 7 89.17 -17.22 11.79
N SER A 8 88.67 -17.37 10.55
CA SER A 8 87.82 -16.56 9.64
C SER A 8 87.34 -17.41 8.43
N LYS A 9 86.16 -17.04 7.90
CA LYS A 9 85.75 -16.88 6.47
C LYS A 9 85.73 -18.09 5.49
N SER A 10 84.53 -18.37 4.94
CA SER A 10 84.21 -18.53 3.49
C SER A 10 82.70 -18.82 3.37
N GLU A 11 81.81 -17.89 3.02
CA GLU A 11 81.47 -17.34 1.69
C GLU A 11 80.71 -18.34 0.76
N LYS A 12 79.51 -17.88 0.32
CA LYS A 12 78.58 -18.40 -0.72
C LYS A 12 77.30 -19.10 -0.23
N GLY A 13 76.20 -18.34 -0.23
CA GLY A 13 74.84 -18.90 -0.06
C GLY A 13 73.69 -17.88 -0.03
N GLY A 14 73.95 -16.58 0.02
CA GLY A 14 72.90 -15.57 0.26
C GLY A 14 72.15 -14.99 -0.95
N ASN A 15 72.61 -15.25 -2.19
CA ASN A 15 72.07 -14.53 -3.36
C ASN A 15 71.00 -15.28 -4.16
N PHE A 16 70.72 -16.57 -3.89
CA PHE A 16 69.76 -17.33 -4.69
C PHE A 16 68.33 -17.28 -4.15
N GLU A 17 68.14 -17.21 -2.83
CA GLU A 17 66.80 -17.16 -2.23
C GLU A 17 66.11 -15.78 -2.39
N MET A 18 66.89 -14.70 -2.37
CA MET A 18 66.33 -13.34 -2.49
C MET A 18 65.81 -13.02 -3.90
N VAL A 19 66.43 -13.61 -4.94
CA VAL A 19 66.03 -13.42 -6.34
C VAL A 19 64.77 -14.22 -6.69
N VAL A 20 64.58 -15.41 -6.08
CA VAL A 20 63.38 -16.24 -6.28
C VAL A 20 62.15 -15.64 -5.56
N SER A 21 62.35 -14.96 -4.42
CA SER A 21 61.30 -14.23 -3.70
C SER A 21 60.77 -13.01 -4.47
N LEU A 22 61.69 -12.21 -5.05
CA LEU A 22 61.34 -11.01 -5.82
C LEU A 22 60.66 -11.31 -7.17
N SER A 23 60.96 -12.44 -7.81
CA SER A 23 60.30 -12.81 -9.07
C SER A 23 58.86 -13.27 -8.82
N ARG A 24 58.60 -14.04 -7.75
CA ARG A 24 57.26 -14.52 -7.39
C ARG A 24 56.30 -13.40 -7.04
N GLN A 25 56.78 -12.37 -6.36
CA GLN A 25 55.98 -11.18 -6.03
C GLN A 25 55.56 -10.38 -7.27
N ARG A 26 56.45 -10.27 -8.27
CA ARG A 26 56.14 -9.63 -9.56
C ARG A 26 55.13 -10.44 -10.36
N TRP A 27 55.24 -11.76 -10.37
CA TRP A 27 54.26 -12.63 -11.04
C TRP A 27 52.87 -12.55 -10.41
N ILE A 28 52.78 -12.45 -9.08
CA ILE A 28 51.49 -12.27 -8.37
C ILE A 28 50.88 -10.89 -8.70
N GLN A 29 51.68 -9.83 -8.74
CA GLN A 29 51.20 -8.50 -9.14
C GLN A 29 50.72 -8.47 -10.60
N ILE A 30 51.40 -9.19 -11.50
CA ILE A 30 50.98 -9.34 -12.89
C ILE A 30 49.65 -10.11 -12.99
N LEU A 31 49.47 -11.19 -12.21
CA LEU A 31 48.22 -11.95 -12.19
C LEU A 31 47.05 -11.13 -11.63
N ILE A 32 47.27 -10.32 -10.60
CA ILE A 32 46.26 -9.39 -10.08
C ILE A 32 45.91 -8.35 -11.13
N PHE A 33 46.91 -7.79 -11.83
CA PHE A 33 46.68 -6.82 -12.90
C PHE A 33 45.90 -7.42 -14.08
N ILE A 34 46.21 -8.66 -14.47
CA ILE A 34 45.44 -9.40 -15.49
C ILE A 34 44.03 -9.68 -15.02
N GLY A 35 43.83 -10.04 -13.74
CA GLY A 35 42.50 -10.25 -13.17
C GLY A 35 41.65 -8.98 -13.12
N VAL A 36 42.26 -7.83 -12.81
CA VAL A 36 41.60 -6.51 -12.86
C VAL A 36 41.28 -6.12 -14.30
N LEU A 37 42.19 -6.35 -15.25
CA LEU A 37 41.92 -6.13 -16.68
C LEU A 37 40.81 -7.04 -17.20
N TYR A 38 40.74 -8.29 -16.74
CA TYR A 38 39.67 -9.22 -17.09
C TYR A 38 38.32 -8.78 -16.50
N LEU A 39 38.29 -8.27 -15.27
CA LEU A 39 37.09 -7.67 -14.66
C LEU A 39 36.66 -6.40 -15.41
N ILE A 40 37.59 -5.52 -15.78
CA ILE A 40 37.30 -4.32 -16.58
C ILE A 40 36.81 -4.71 -17.98
N PHE A 41 37.36 -5.77 -18.57
CA PHE A 41 36.92 -6.31 -19.86
C PHE A 41 35.52 -6.92 -19.77
N LEU A 42 35.21 -7.68 -18.70
CA LEU A 42 33.85 -8.19 -18.46
C LEU A 42 32.85 -7.04 -18.27
N ILE A 43 33.18 -6.05 -17.44
CA ILE A 43 32.32 -4.88 -17.20
C ILE A 43 32.19 -4.02 -18.48
N GLY A 44 33.25 -3.89 -19.27
CA GLY A 44 33.28 -3.12 -20.51
C GLY A 44 32.58 -3.81 -21.69
N LEU A 45 32.55 -5.14 -21.74
CA LEU A 45 31.83 -5.90 -22.78
C LEU A 45 30.41 -6.28 -22.39
N GLN A 46 30.04 -6.28 -21.11
CA GLN A 46 28.64 -6.43 -20.69
C GLN A 46 27.82 -5.14 -20.74
N VAL A 47 28.41 -4.00 -21.15
CA VAL A 47 27.67 -2.74 -21.32
C VAL A 47 27.96 -2.06 -22.68
N PRO A 48 27.77 -2.78 -23.80
CA PRO A 48 27.12 -2.11 -24.94
C PRO A 48 26.13 -3.00 -25.71
N PHE A 49 25.41 -3.91 -25.05
CA PHE A 49 24.37 -4.73 -25.71
C PHE A 49 22.98 -4.74 -25.06
N VAL A 50 22.74 -3.93 -24.01
CA VAL A 50 21.40 -3.81 -23.38
C VAL A 50 20.76 -2.43 -23.59
N PHE A 51 21.37 -1.53 -24.37
CA PHE A 51 20.81 -0.19 -24.65
C PHE A 51 20.70 0.18 -26.14
N THR A 52 20.80 -0.78 -27.05
CA THR A 52 20.68 -0.55 -28.50
C THR A 52 19.45 -1.23 -29.11
N THR A 53 18.26 -0.92 -28.58
CA THR A 53 17.02 -0.92 -29.37
C THR A 53 16.13 0.27 -28.98
N GLY A 54 16.43 1.41 -29.61
CA GLY A 54 15.43 2.38 -30.10
C GLY A 54 14.55 3.12 -29.09
N PHE A 55 15.10 4.15 -28.45
CA PHE A 55 14.34 5.36 -28.06
C PHE A 55 15.30 6.56 -27.98
N SER A 56 15.82 7.00 -29.12
CA SER A 56 16.61 8.23 -29.23
C SER A 56 16.09 9.10 -30.37
N SER A 57 14.87 9.61 -30.18
CA SER A 57 14.42 10.84 -30.83
C SER A 57 13.28 11.48 -30.04
N ILE A 58 13.56 12.06 -28.88
CA ILE A 58 12.85 13.25 -28.39
C ILE A 58 13.91 14.15 -27.74
N SER A 59 14.05 15.32 -28.33
CA SER A 59 14.81 16.46 -27.83
C SER A 59 14.43 16.78 -26.39
N GLN A 60 15.41 16.92 -25.50
CA GLN A 60 15.23 17.57 -24.21
C GLN A 60 15.01 19.07 -24.45
N GLU A 61 13.74 19.47 -24.44
CA GLU A 61 13.31 20.85 -24.23
C GLU A 61 12.53 20.88 -22.90
N PRO A 62 12.74 21.89 -22.02
CA PRO A 62 12.20 21.86 -20.66
C PRO A 62 10.68 22.07 -20.66
N VAL A 63 9.93 20.99 -20.41
CA VAL A 63 8.45 20.98 -20.35
C VAL A 63 7.88 21.70 -19.10
N ILE A 64 8.72 22.17 -18.19
CA ILE A 64 8.26 22.84 -16.96
C ILE A 64 7.66 24.23 -17.25
N THR A 65 8.00 24.89 -18.37
CA THR A 65 7.52 26.26 -18.62
C THR A 65 6.15 26.34 -19.33
N GLN A 66 5.73 25.29 -20.08
CA GLN A 66 4.44 25.32 -20.79
C GLN A 66 3.22 25.03 -19.91
N HIS A 67 3.38 24.37 -18.77
CA HIS A 67 2.25 24.03 -17.88
C HIS A 67 1.81 25.21 -17.00
N TYR A 68 2.75 26.07 -16.60
CA TYR A 68 2.43 27.28 -15.82
C TYR A 68 1.71 28.36 -16.66
N ASP A 69 2.07 28.50 -17.94
CA ASP A 69 1.38 29.45 -18.85
C ASP A 69 -0.02 28.99 -19.28
N ARG A 70 -0.34 27.69 -19.16
CA ARG A 70 -1.67 27.16 -19.48
C ARG A 70 -2.65 27.26 -18.31
N LEU A 71 -2.17 27.14 -17.07
CA LEU A 71 -3.00 27.31 -15.87
C LEU A 71 -3.31 28.79 -15.60
N ARG A 72 -2.36 29.69 -15.85
CA ARG A 72 -2.58 31.14 -15.72
C ARG A 72 -3.60 31.70 -16.72
N ARG A 73 -3.74 31.08 -17.90
CA ARG A 73 -4.78 31.45 -18.88
C ARG A 73 -6.19 30.97 -18.53
N ILE A 74 -6.34 30.05 -17.57
CA ILE A 74 -7.65 29.55 -17.13
C ILE A 74 -8.23 30.44 -16.00
N GLU A 75 -7.38 31.12 -15.23
CA GLU A 75 -7.81 32.03 -14.16
C GLU A 75 -8.30 33.41 -14.64
N GLU A 76 -7.93 33.88 -15.83
CA GLU A 76 -8.34 35.21 -16.33
C GLU A 76 -9.59 35.19 -17.24
N GLY A 77 -10.26 34.04 -17.42
CA GLY A 77 -11.32 33.85 -18.41
C GLY A 77 -12.78 33.75 -17.91
N HIS A 78 -13.06 33.97 -16.61
CA HIS A 78 -14.43 33.88 -16.07
C HIS A 78 -15.02 35.26 -15.75
N LEU A 79 -15.33 36.02 -16.80
CA LEU A 79 -16.30 37.12 -16.74
C LEU A 79 -17.23 37.03 -17.96
N GLN A 80 -18.48 36.64 -17.68
CA GLN A 80 -19.69 36.72 -18.50
C GLN A 80 -19.64 36.20 -19.95
N VAL A 81 -20.26 35.02 -20.19
CA VAL A 81 -21.14 34.81 -21.36
C VAL A 81 -22.28 33.86 -20.98
N LYS A 82 -23.51 34.23 -21.36
CA LYS A 82 -24.76 33.47 -21.16
C LYS A 82 -25.12 32.70 -22.46
N ALA A 83 -25.58 31.46 -22.28
CA ALA A 83 -26.50 30.63 -23.11
C ALA A 83 -26.00 30.13 -24.50
N PRO A 84 -26.47 28.95 -25.01
CA PRO A 84 -27.87 28.78 -25.42
C PRO A 84 -28.56 27.45 -25.04
N SER A 85 -29.87 27.49 -25.17
CA SER A 85 -30.90 26.50 -24.91
C SER A 85 -30.93 25.27 -25.85
N ARG A 86 -31.31 24.13 -25.24
CA ARG A 86 -31.94 22.87 -25.72
C ARG A 86 -32.27 22.72 -27.23
N PRO A 87 -32.23 21.47 -27.72
CA PRO A 87 -33.43 20.88 -28.31
C PRO A 87 -33.90 19.60 -27.59
N LEU A 88 -35.21 19.58 -27.39
CA LEU A 88 -36.05 18.51 -26.86
C LEU A 88 -36.11 17.35 -27.88
N LYS A 89 -35.80 16.12 -27.48
CA LYS A 89 -36.38 14.91 -28.10
C LYS A 89 -36.89 13.97 -27.01
N GLN A 90 -38.14 13.61 -27.20
CA GLN A 90 -39.05 12.89 -26.32
C GLN A 90 -39.23 11.48 -26.88
N TRP A 91 -39.08 10.46 -26.03
CA TRP A 91 -39.54 9.08 -26.24
C TRP A 91 -39.95 8.59 -24.85
N VAL A 92 -41.21 8.75 -24.44
CA VAL A 92 -42.37 7.84 -24.68
C VAL A 92 -42.01 6.39 -24.36
N SER A 93 -42.56 5.95 -23.23
CA SER A 93 -42.71 4.57 -22.82
C SER A 93 -43.72 3.88 -23.73
N SER A 94 -43.39 2.69 -24.23
CA SER A 94 -44.37 1.79 -24.83
C SER A 94 -43.98 0.35 -24.48
N GLN A 95 -44.84 -0.26 -23.67
CA GLN A 95 -45.02 -1.70 -23.54
C GLN A 95 -45.56 -2.29 -24.85
N ASP A 96 -45.33 -3.60 -24.97
CA ASP A 96 -46.02 -4.61 -25.79
C ASP A 96 -45.60 -4.90 -27.25
N SER A 97 -45.33 -6.21 -27.42
CA SER A 97 -45.55 -7.11 -28.56
C SER A 97 -45.00 -6.73 -29.94
N ASP A 98 -44.03 -7.50 -30.43
CA ASP A 98 -44.29 -8.48 -31.51
C ASP A 98 -43.03 -9.28 -31.88
N SER A 99 -43.21 -10.60 -32.01
CA SER A 99 -42.26 -11.55 -32.60
C SER A 99 -42.24 -11.44 -34.13
N PRO A 100 -41.10 -11.69 -34.78
CA PRO A 100 -41.13 -12.37 -36.07
C PRO A 100 -40.20 -13.60 -36.13
N THR A 101 -40.87 -14.75 -36.33
CA THR A 101 -40.63 -15.80 -37.32
C THR A 101 -39.19 -16.26 -37.63
N GLN A 102 -38.98 -17.55 -37.34
CA GLN A 102 -37.90 -18.42 -37.78
C GLN A 102 -37.63 -18.34 -39.29
N SER A 103 -36.38 -18.07 -39.66
CA SER A 103 -35.78 -18.57 -40.90
C SER A 103 -34.74 -19.62 -40.54
N GLN A 104 -35.05 -20.88 -40.83
CA GLN A 104 -34.15 -22.02 -40.73
C GLN A 104 -32.97 -21.86 -41.68
N LEU A 105 -31.77 -21.74 -41.12
CA LEU A 105 -30.52 -22.07 -41.81
C LEU A 105 -29.72 -22.99 -40.88
N THR A 106 -29.29 -24.10 -41.44
CA THR A 106 -28.63 -25.26 -40.81
C THR A 106 -27.46 -24.90 -39.88
N PRO A 107 -27.32 -25.51 -38.69
CA PRO A 107 -26.22 -25.22 -37.78
C PRO A 107 -24.95 -25.98 -38.20
N THR A 108 -24.03 -25.28 -38.87
CA THR A 108 -22.62 -25.68 -38.93
C THR A 108 -21.94 -25.33 -37.61
N ALA A 109 -21.31 -26.35 -37.01
CA ALA A 109 -20.70 -26.33 -35.69
C ALA A 109 -19.49 -25.38 -35.60
N TRP A 110 -19.71 -24.11 -35.23
CA TRP A 110 -18.78 -23.27 -34.45
C TRP A 110 -19.41 -21.88 -34.18
N SER A 111 -20.53 -21.82 -33.46
CA SER A 111 -21.11 -20.54 -33.04
C SER A 111 -21.73 -20.67 -31.66
N ASN A 112 -20.86 -20.59 -30.64
CA ASN A 112 -21.19 -20.34 -29.24
C ASN A 112 -19.96 -19.71 -28.57
N SER A 113 -19.46 -18.62 -29.14
CA SER A 113 -18.51 -17.73 -28.46
C SER A 113 -19.28 -16.79 -27.52
N LYS A 114 -19.91 -17.37 -26.49
CA LYS A 114 -20.06 -16.62 -25.24
C LYS A 114 -18.67 -16.65 -24.62
N SER A 115 -18.05 -15.47 -24.50
CA SER A 115 -16.83 -15.25 -23.73
C SER A 115 -16.78 -16.21 -22.55
N GLN A 116 -15.77 -17.07 -22.51
CA GLN A 116 -15.63 -18.12 -21.53
C GLN A 116 -15.37 -17.50 -20.14
N LEU A 117 -16.44 -17.01 -19.53
CA LEU A 117 -16.46 -16.30 -18.24
C LEU A 117 -15.96 -17.20 -17.11
N LEU A 118 -16.12 -18.52 -17.29
CA LEU A 118 -15.69 -19.54 -16.36
C LEU A 118 -14.41 -20.22 -16.82
N SER A 119 -13.46 -20.40 -15.91
CA SER A 119 -12.33 -21.29 -16.13
C SER A 119 -12.81 -22.72 -16.40
N ASN A 120 -12.19 -23.39 -17.36
CA ASN A 120 -12.45 -24.81 -17.66
C ASN A 120 -11.81 -25.79 -16.66
N ILE A 121 -11.36 -25.33 -15.49
CA ILE A 121 -10.79 -26.24 -14.48
C ILE A 121 -11.86 -27.25 -14.06
N SER A 122 -11.78 -28.45 -14.64
CA SER A 122 -12.52 -29.61 -14.19
C SER A 122 -11.63 -30.36 -13.20
N LEU A 123 -11.51 -29.83 -12.00
CA LEU A 123 -10.94 -30.61 -10.90
C LEU A 123 -12.00 -31.58 -10.42
N ASP A 124 -11.96 -32.82 -10.93
CA ASP A 124 -12.79 -33.91 -10.41
C ASP A 124 -12.53 -34.01 -8.91
N ALA A 125 -13.58 -33.88 -8.08
CA ALA A 125 -13.47 -34.01 -6.63
C ALA A 125 -12.87 -35.36 -6.21
N LYS A 126 -12.88 -36.36 -7.12
CA LYS A 126 -12.19 -37.65 -6.97
C LYS A 126 -10.66 -37.56 -7.05
N THR A 127 -10.09 -36.55 -7.70
CA THR A 127 -8.62 -36.34 -7.78
C THR A 127 -8.02 -36.01 -6.42
N PHE A 128 -8.82 -35.46 -5.50
CA PHE A 128 -8.39 -35.12 -4.14
C PHE A 128 -8.61 -36.24 -3.11
N THR A 129 -8.93 -37.48 -3.53
CA THR A 129 -9.02 -38.61 -2.60
C THR A 129 -7.66 -38.89 -1.97
N PRO A 130 -7.56 -39.05 -0.63
CA PRO A 130 -6.27 -39.07 0.05
C PRO A 130 -5.38 -40.26 -0.34
N GLY A 131 -4.19 -39.98 -0.88
CA GLY A 131 -2.99 -40.79 -0.66
C GLY A 131 -2.35 -40.34 0.67
N SER A 132 -1.79 -41.28 1.42
CA SER A 132 -1.41 -41.13 2.83
C SER A 132 -0.23 -40.17 3.11
N GLU A 133 -0.41 -38.85 3.05
CA GLU A 133 0.51 -37.86 3.63
C GLU A 133 -0.23 -36.67 4.28
N SER A 134 0.12 -36.37 5.54
CA SER A 134 -0.64 -35.53 6.48
C SER A 134 -0.84 -34.07 6.04
N GLY A 135 0.14 -33.46 5.35
CA GLY A 135 0.07 -32.07 4.88
C GLY A 135 -0.78 -31.88 3.61
N VAL A 136 -0.67 -32.83 2.67
CA VAL A 136 -1.46 -32.87 1.43
C VAL A 136 -2.96 -33.05 1.73
N LEU A 137 -3.27 -33.83 2.78
CA LEU A 137 -4.65 -34.09 3.22
C LEU A 137 -5.42 -32.81 3.60
N GLN A 138 -4.76 -31.84 4.26
CA GLN A 138 -5.43 -30.62 4.72
C GLN A 138 -5.77 -29.69 3.55
N LEU A 139 -4.82 -29.47 2.64
CA LEU A 139 -5.03 -28.67 1.43
C LEU A 139 -6.10 -29.30 0.52
N HIS A 140 -6.06 -30.62 0.34
CA HIS A 140 -7.05 -31.37 -0.45
C HIS A 140 -8.46 -31.24 0.14
N LYS A 141 -8.60 -31.30 1.47
CA LYS A 141 -9.89 -31.11 2.15
C LYS A 141 -10.40 -29.66 2.02
N ALA A 142 -9.53 -28.68 2.17
CA ALA A 142 -9.86 -27.27 1.99
C ALA A 142 -10.30 -26.98 0.55
N ALA A 143 -9.56 -27.49 -0.44
CA ALA A 143 -9.90 -27.40 -1.85
C ALA A 143 -11.28 -28.01 -2.14
N LYS A 144 -11.51 -29.26 -1.72
CA LYS A 144 -12.80 -29.93 -1.91
C LYS A 144 -13.97 -29.14 -1.34
N THR A 145 -13.83 -28.64 -0.11
CA THR A 145 -14.87 -27.84 0.56
C THR A 145 -15.14 -26.53 -0.20
N ALA A 146 -14.08 -25.84 -0.62
CA ALA A 146 -14.20 -24.60 -1.37
C ALA A 146 -14.84 -24.80 -2.76
N PHE A 147 -14.56 -25.91 -3.44
CA PHE A 147 -15.24 -26.28 -4.69
C PHE A 147 -16.72 -26.56 -4.49
N GLU A 148 -17.08 -27.37 -3.48
CA GLU A 148 -18.50 -27.69 -3.21
C GLU A 148 -19.32 -26.45 -2.84
N VAL A 149 -18.74 -25.55 -2.02
CA VAL A 149 -19.39 -24.29 -1.64
C VAL A 149 -19.43 -23.32 -2.82
N GLY A 150 -18.32 -23.18 -3.55
CA GLY A 150 -18.25 -22.27 -4.69
C GLY A 150 -19.14 -22.68 -5.86
N ALA A 151 -19.24 -23.97 -6.18
CA ALA A 151 -20.14 -24.46 -7.22
C ALA A 151 -21.60 -24.12 -6.90
N LYS A 152 -22.03 -24.30 -5.65
CA LYS A 152 -23.38 -23.89 -5.19
C LYS A 152 -23.59 -22.38 -5.30
N LEU A 153 -22.61 -21.58 -4.87
CA LEU A 153 -22.67 -20.13 -4.99
C LEU A 153 -22.76 -19.69 -6.46
N TRP A 154 -22.07 -20.39 -7.37
CA TRP A 154 -22.13 -20.14 -8.80
C TRP A 154 -23.50 -20.46 -9.40
N GLU A 155 -24.07 -21.63 -9.08
CA GLU A 155 -25.41 -22.03 -9.51
C GLU A 155 -26.48 -21.02 -9.03
N GLU A 156 -26.35 -20.53 -7.79
CA GLU A 156 -27.21 -19.47 -7.26
C GLU A 156 -27.04 -18.14 -8.02
N LEU A 157 -25.81 -17.78 -8.41
CA LEU A 157 -25.51 -16.59 -9.22
C LEU A 157 -26.03 -16.68 -10.66
N GLU A 158 -26.00 -17.87 -11.27
CA GLU A 158 -26.50 -18.11 -12.62
C GLU A 158 -28.02 -18.15 -12.67
N SER A 159 -28.65 -18.80 -11.70
CA SER A 159 -30.11 -18.89 -11.61
C SER A 159 -30.79 -17.56 -11.30
N GLY A 160 -30.04 -16.50 -10.95
CA GLY A 160 -30.59 -15.21 -10.58
C GLY A 160 -31.40 -15.22 -9.28
N ASN A 161 -31.37 -16.34 -8.55
CA ASN A 161 -32.12 -16.56 -7.31
C ASN A 161 -31.49 -15.90 -6.08
N ILE A 162 -30.52 -15.00 -6.28
CA ILE A 162 -29.96 -14.22 -5.18
C ILE A 162 -31.00 -13.16 -4.81
N GLN A 163 -31.85 -13.49 -3.84
CA GLN A 163 -32.55 -12.50 -3.04
C GLN A 163 -31.49 -11.75 -2.25
N ILE A 164 -30.86 -10.76 -2.89
CA ILE A 164 -30.20 -9.68 -2.15
C ILE A 164 -31.34 -9.04 -1.41
N ASP A 165 -31.34 -9.18 -0.08
CA ASP A 165 -32.34 -8.59 0.80
C ASP A 165 -32.17 -7.07 0.75
N THR A 166 -32.63 -6.48 -0.36
CA THR A 166 -32.59 -5.06 -0.70
C THR A 166 -33.42 -4.27 0.30
N LYS A 167 -34.34 -4.95 1.01
CA LYS A 167 -35.08 -4.42 2.15
C LYS A 167 -34.20 -4.02 3.34
N LYS A 168 -32.95 -4.49 3.43
CA LYS A 168 -31.99 -4.02 4.43
C LYS A 168 -31.12 -2.85 3.94
N LYS A 169 -31.09 -2.56 2.64
CA LYS A 169 -30.25 -1.50 2.05
C LYS A 169 -30.96 -0.16 1.87
N GLU A 170 -32.28 -0.10 1.76
CA GLU A 170 -32.98 1.19 1.63
C GLU A 170 -33.09 1.97 2.96
N ASN A 171 -33.00 1.29 4.12
CA ASN A 171 -33.06 1.93 5.44
C ASN A 171 -31.72 2.04 6.18
N LEU A 172 -30.61 1.63 5.54
CA LEU A 172 -29.24 1.80 6.05
C LEU A 172 -28.39 2.58 5.04
N SER A 173 -28.94 3.63 4.44
CA SER A 173 -28.07 4.77 4.11
C SER A 173 -27.63 5.32 5.46
N GLU A 174 -26.51 4.82 5.98
CA GLU A 174 -25.86 5.42 7.15
C GLU A 174 -25.65 6.89 6.80
N SER A 175 -26.48 7.76 7.39
CA SER A 175 -26.33 9.20 7.26
C SER A 175 -24.90 9.54 7.61
N CYS A 176 -24.19 10.25 6.73
CA CYS A 176 -22.83 10.68 6.99
C CYS A 176 -22.85 12.00 7.75
N PRO A 177 -22.68 11.98 9.09
CA PRO A 177 -22.61 13.22 9.83
C PRO A 177 -21.34 13.98 9.43
N HIS A 178 -21.47 15.28 9.16
CA HIS A 178 -20.33 16.15 8.89
C HIS A 178 -19.39 16.29 10.11
N SER A 179 -19.91 16.01 11.31
CA SER A 179 -19.15 16.00 12.56
C SER A 179 -19.74 15.00 13.56
N ILE A 180 -18.87 14.36 14.33
CA ILE A 180 -19.24 13.41 15.40
C ILE A 180 -18.50 13.82 16.66
N ILE A 181 -19.21 13.86 17.78
CA ILE A 181 -18.65 14.18 19.10
C ILE A 181 -18.97 13.01 20.02
N LEU A 182 -17.97 12.57 20.79
CA LEU A 182 -18.14 11.55 21.82
C LEU A 182 -17.48 12.03 23.12
N SER A 183 -18.21 11.93 24.21
CA SER A 183 -17.62 12.05 25.54
C SER A 183 -16.75 10.83 25.85
N GLY A 184 -15.80 10.98 26.78
CA GLY A 184 -14.91 9.90 27.21
C GLY A 184 -15.68 8.71 27.78
N SER A 185 -16.79 8.95 28.49
CA SER A 185 -17.69 7.90 28.97
C SER A 185 -18.37 7.12 27.86
N GLU A 186 -18.88 7.80 26.83
CA GLU A 186 -19.51 7.15 25.67
C GLU A 186 -18.47 6.35 24.87
N PHE A 187 -17.28 6.91 24.70
CA PHE A 187 -16.17 6.26 24.02
C PHE A 187 -15.75 4.96 24.73
N LEU A 188 -15.62 4.99 26.05
CA LEU A 188 -15.33 3.81 26.88
C LEU A 188 -16.45 2.77 26.78
N ASN A 189 -17.72 3.19 26.84
CA ASN A 189 -18.88 2.30 26.69
C ASN A 189 -18.90 1.62 25.30
N ASN A 190 -18.40 2.31 24.27
CA ASN A 190 -18.24 1.79 22.93
C ASN A 190 -16.94 0.98 22.73
N LYS A 191 -16.34 0.47 23.81
CA LYS A 191 -15.09 -0.32 23.78
C LYS A 191 -13.91 0.44 23.13
N ASN A 192 -13.78 1.74 23.43
CA ASN A 192 -12.76 2.62 22.87
C ASN A 192 -12.80 2.74 21.34
N LEU A 193 -14.00 2.71 20.75
CA LEU A 193 -14.20 2.82 19.31
C LEU A 193 -15.14 3.97 18.98
N MET A 194 -14.67 4.84 18.10
CA MET A 194 -15.48 5.84 17.40
C MET A 194 -15.67 5.38 15.95
N ILE A 195 -16.91 5.26 15.51
CA ILE A 195 -17.25 4.86 14.14
C ILE A 195 -17.28 6.11 13.26
N LEU A 196 -16.62 6.03 12.11
CA LEU A 196 -16.59 7.04 11.06
C LEU A 196 -17.27 6.42 9.82
N PRO A 197 -18.61 6.46 9.70
CA PRO A 197 -19.36 5.62 8.75
C PRO A 197 -18.91 5.82 7.29
N CYS A 198 -18.49 7.04 6.97
CA CYS A 198 -18.14 7.48 5.62
C CYS A 198 -16.63 7.76 5.47
N GLY A 199 -15.84 7.37 6.47
CA GLY A 199 -14.40 7.59 6.50
C GLY A 199 -14.02 9.05 6.68
N LEU A 200 -12.85 9.40 6.15
CA LEU A 200 -12.31 10.76 6.12
C LEU A 200 -12.27 11.29 4.69
N THR A 201 -12.17 12.61 4.55
CA THR A 201 -11.87 13.30 3.29
C THR A 201 -10.74 14.32 3.51
N LEU A 202 -10.30 14.97 2.43
CA LEU A 202 -9.26 15.99 2.51
C LEU A 202 -9.70 17.12 3.46
N GLY A 203 -8.86 17.46 4.44
CA GLY A 203 -9.15 18.47 5.44
C GLY A 203 -10.01 17.98 6.62
N SER A 204 -10.49 16.73 6.62
CA SER A 204 -11.06 16.13 7.83
C SER A 204 -10.06 16.18 8.97
N HIS A 205 -10.56 16.40 10.19
CA HIS A 205 -9.72 16.41 11.37
C HIS A 205 -10.41 15.70 12.54
N ILE A 206 -9.59 15.08 13.38
CA ILE A 206 -9.98 14.40 14.60
C ILE A 206 -9.18 15.01 15.73
N THR A 207 -9.87 15.50 16.76
CA THR A 207 -9.30 16.06 17.97
C THR A 207 -9.62 15.15 19.15
N ILE A 208 -8.59 14.77 19.90
CA ILE A 208 -8.69 13.95 21.11
C ILE A 208 -8.17 14.78 22.28
N VAL A 209 -9.00 14.92 23.30
CA VAL A 209 -8.62 15.51 24.58
C VAL A 209 -8.36 14.37 25.56
N GLY A 210 -7.13 14.27 26.07
CA GLY A 210 -6.73 13.14 26.89
C GLY A 210 -5.75 13.52 27.99
N VAL A 211 -5.62 12.64 28.98
CA VAL A 211 -4.65 12.74 30.07
C VAL A 211 -3.85 11.43 30.12
N PRO A 212 -2.55 11.40 29.82
CA PRO A 212 -1.73 10.20 29.93
C PRO A 212 -1.65 9.77 31.39
N ARG A 213 -1.72 8.47 31.64
CA ARG A 213 -1.61 7.93 33.00
C ARG A 213 -0.16 7.96 33.47
N ALA A 214 -0.02 7.96 34.79
CA ALA A 214 1.29 7.82 35.44
C ALA A 214 1.94 6.50 35.01
N ALA A 215 3.26 6.52 34.84
CA ALA A 215 3.98 5.31 34.51
C ALA A 215 3.79 4.22 35.58
N HIS A 216 3.67 2.98 35.14
CA HIS A 216 3.49 1.82 36.01
C HIS A 216 4.58 0.78 35.72
N ALA A 217 4.89 -0.06 36.70
CA ALA A 217 5.89 -1.11 36.55
C ALA A 217 5.31 -2.26 35.71
N GLU A 218 6.02 -2.64 34.64
CA GLU A 218 5.69 -3.76 33.78
C GLU A 218 6.86 -4.75 33.70
N LYS A 219 6.59 -6.04 33.91
CA LYS A 219 7.60 -7.12 33.91
C LYS A 219 8.00 -7.58 32.51
N ASN A 220 7.06 -7.59 31.57
CA ASN A 220 7.26 -8.07 30.19
C ASN A 220 6.81 -7.03 29.15
N PRO A 221 7.38 -5.83 29.15
CA PRO A 221 7.01 -4.76 28.23
C PRO A 221 7.39 -5.11 26.79
N LYS A 222 6.46 -4.93 25.85
CA LYS A 222 6.72 -5.14 24.40
C LYS A 222 7.60 -4.07 23.76
N ILE A 223 7.90 -3.00 24.51
CA ILE A 223 8.57 -1.79 24.01
C ILE A 223 10.03 -1.64 24.46
N SER A 224 10.52 -2.51 25.34
CA SER A 224 11.91 -2.55 25.78
C SER A 224 12.49 -3.96 25.75
N PHE A 225 13.79 -4.05 25.53
CA PHE A 225 14.53 -5.30 25.69
C PHE A 225 14.96 -5.44 27.16
N LEU A 226 14.18 -6.17 27.95
CA LEU A 226 14.53 -6.52 29.34
C LEU A 226 14.93 -7.99 29.45
N ASN A 227 15.81 -8.28 30.41
CA ASN A 227 16.10 -9.66 30.81
C ASN A 227 14.96 -10.20 31.71
N ASP A 228 14.79 -11.53 31.73
CA ASP A 228 13.77 -12.21 32.54
C ASP A 228 13.81 -11.74 34.00
N GLY A 229 12.69 -11.18 34.48
CA GLY A 229 12.51 -10.72 35.86
C GLY A 229 12.85 -9.24 36.15
N GLN A 230 13.27 -8.45 35.15
CA GLN A 230 13.43 -7.01 35.30
C GLN A 230 12.11 -6.26 35.04
N GLU A 231 11.78 -5.29 35.89
CA GLU A 231 10.63 -4.40 35.71
C GLU A 231 11.09 -3.06 35.12
N THR A 232 10.32 -2.49 34.21
CA THR A 232 10.51 -1.10 33.74
C THR A 232 9.25 -0.29 33.95
N MET A 233 9.42 1.01 34.10
CA MET A 233 8.31 1.96 34.16
C MET A 233 7.82 2.25 32.75
N VAL A 234 6.56 1.89 32.47
CA VAL A 234 5.91 2.08 31.17
C VAL A 234 4.80 3.11 31.28
N SER A 235 4.77 4.02 30.31
CA SER A 235 3.62 4.89 30.04
C SER A 235 3.52 5.02 28.52
N GLN A 236 2.52 4.38 27.92
CA GLN A 236 2.35 4.29 26.48
C GLN A 236 0.87 4.28 26.11
N PHE A 237 0.49 5.04 25.09
CA PHE A 237 -0.83 4.93 24.48
C PHE A 237 -0.72 4.92 22.96
N MET A 238 -1.80 4.49 22.31
CA MET A 238 -1.88 4.37 20.86
C MET A 238 -3.19 4.97 20.38
N MET A 239 -3.13 5.72 19.29
CA MET A 239 -4.29 6.15 18.51
C MET A 239 -4.19 5.48 17.14
N GLU A 240 -5.24 4.76 16.74
CA GLU A 240 -5.26 4.03 15.47
C GLU A 240 -6.47 4.44 14.62
N LEU A 241 -6.23 4.77 13.35
CA LEU A 241 -7.25 4.77 12.32
C LEU A 241 -7.38 3.36 11.74
N ARG A 242 -8.59 2.82 11.77
CA ARG A 242 -8.89 1.44 11.36
C ARG A 242 -9.87 1.39 10.20
N GLY A 243 -9.66 0.43 9.30
CA GLY A 243 -10.63 0.09 8.27
C GLY A 243 -11.60 -0.97 8.75
N LEU A 244 -12.68 -0.58 9.44
CA LEU A 244 -13.64 -1.52 10.04
C LEU A 244 -14.45 -2.34 9.03
N LYS A 245 -14.51 -1.88 7.77
CA LYS A 245 -15.19 -2.59 6.66
C LYS A 245 -14.35 -3.76 6.11
N THR A 246 -13.66 -4.52 6.96
CA THR A 246 -12.90 -5.71 6.53
C THR A 246 -13.74 -6.95 6.36
N VAL A 247 -13.16 -7.90 5.61
CA VAL A 247 -13.66 -9.26 5.43
C VAL A 247 -13.81 -9.93 6.80
N GLU A 248 -14.95 -10.59 7.02
CA GLU A 248 -15.25 -11.33 8.25
C GLU A 248 -14.20 -12.42 8.48
N GLY A 249 -13.51 -12.39 9.64
CA GLY A 249 -12.43 -13.31 9.98
C GLY A 249 -11.01 -12.74 9.91
N GLU A 250 -10.81 -11.55 9.32
CA GLU A 250 -9.52 -10.84 9.31
C GLU A 250 -9.52 -9.64 10.27
N GLU A 251 -8.39 -9.37 10.94
CA GLU A 251 -8.26 -8.15 11.75
C GLU A 251 -8.32 -6.90 10.85
N PRO A 252 -9.10 -5.86 11.23
CA PRO A 252 -9.18 -4.64 10.45
C PRO A 252 -7.80 -3.94 10.36
N PRO A 253 -7.38 -3.49 9.17
CA PRO A 253 -6.09 -2.86 8.96
C PRO A 253 -5.97 -1.59 9.78
N ARG A 254 -4.75 -1.30 10.21
CA ARG A 254 -4.39 -0.07 10.90
C ARG A 254 -3.81 0.86 9.85
N ILE A 255 -4.65 1.74 9.32
CA ILE A 255 -4.31 2.70 8.25
C ILE A 255 -3.24 3.66 8.78
N LEU A 256 -3.44 4.14 10.00
CA LEU A 256 -2.47 4.88 10.78
C LEU A 256 -2.42 4.29 12.19
N HIS A 257 -1.23 3.91 12.63
CA HIS A 257 -0.92 3.57 14.02
C HIS A 257 0.00 4.66 14.56
N PHE A 258 -0.51 5.51 15.44
CA PHE A 258 0.23 6.56 16.12
C PHE A 258 0.48 6.15 17.57
N ASN A 259 1.74 6.05 17.96
CA ASN A 259 2.13 5.39 19.20
C ASN A 259 3.17 6.21 19.98
N PRO A 260 2.71 7.17 20.80
CA PRO A 260 3.56 7.85 21.77
C PRO A 260 3.95 6.92 22.92
N ARG A 261 5.26 6.82 23.14
CA ARG A 261 5.88 6.14 24.27
C ARG A 261 6.50 7.22 25.15
N LEU A 262 5.89 7.48 26.31
CA LEU A 262 6.38 8.47 27.27
C LEU A 262 7.53 7.87 28.08
N LYS A 263 7.41 6.60 28.49
CA LYS A 263 8.43 5.83 29.20
C LYS A 263 8.45 4.36 28.79
N GLY A 264 9.56 3.69 29.08
CA GLY A 264 9.72 2.25 28.88
C GLY A 264 10.18 1.85 27.48
N ASP A 265 10.48 2.81 26.60
CA ASP A 265 11.01 2.50 25.28
C ASP A 265 12.47 2.01 25.37
N PHE A 266 12.88 1.09 24.48
CA PHE A 266 14.24 0.53 24.43
C PHE A 266 15.35 1.59 24.29
N SER A 267 15.06 2.76 23.74
CA SER A 267 16.03 3.87 23.64
C SER A 267 16.25 4.60 24.96
N GLY A 268 15.46 4.28 26.00
CA GLY A 268 15.44 4.99 27.28
C GLY A 268 14.83 6.39 27.20
N LYS A 269 14.28 6.78 26.04
CA LYS A 269 13.82 8.13 25.74
C LYS A 269 12.36 8.12 25.26
N PRO A 270 11.61 9.21 25.46
CA PRO A 270 10.27 9.34 24.91
C PRO A 270 10.33 9.44 23.38
N VAL A 271 9.46 8.70 22.72
CA VAL A 271 9.44 8.56 21.26
C VAL A 271 8.01 8.53 20.75
N ILE A 272 7.79 9.09 19.56
CA ILE A 272 6.56 8.86 18.79
C ILE A 272 6.90 7.92 17.65
N GLU A 273 6.24 6.78 17.61
CA GLU A 273 6.33 5.83 16.51
C GLU A 273 5.05 5.84 15.69
N GLN A 274 5.20 5.85 14.36
CA GLN A 274 4.09 5.84 13.42
C GLN A 274 4.27 4.74 12.39
N ASN A 275 3.19 4.04 12.08
CA ASN A 275 3.23 2.98 11.10
C ASN A 275 1.85 2.68 10.51
N THR A 276 1.81 1.74 9.58
CA THR A 276 0.60 1.16 8.99
C THR A 276 0.73 -0.36 9.09
N CYS A 277 -0.36 -1.04 9.42
CA CYS A 277 -0.44 -2.50 9.46
C CYS A 277 -1.53 -3.00 8.52
N TYR A 278 -1.15 -3.78 7.52
CA TYR A 278 -2.06 -4.41 6.56
C TYR A 278 -1.88 -5.93 6.62
N ARG A 279 -2.98 -6.69 6.77
CA ARG A 279 -2.95 -8.16 6.87
C ARG A 279 -1.91 -8.69 7.86
N MET A 280 -1.90 -8.10 9.06
CA MET A 280 -0.93 -8.42 10.14
C MET A 280 0.54 -8.15 9.80
N GLN A 281 0.84 -7.48 8.69
CA GLN A 281 2.19 -7.07 8.32
C GLN A 281 2.37 -5.57 8.56
N TRP A 282 3.36 -5.24 9.38
CA TRP A 282 3.79 -3.86 9.60
C TRP A 282 4.69 -3.41 8.46
N GLY A 283 4.49 -2.20 7.95
CA GLY A 283 5.49 -1.60 7.07
C GLY A 283 6.63 -0.92 7.85
N THR A 284 7.43 -0.10 7.17
CA THR A 284 8.61 0.55 7.75
C THR A 284 8.23 1.60 8.80
N ALA A 285 8.58 1.45 10.06
CA ALA A 285 8.21 2.42 11.09
C ALA A 285 8.86 3.81 10.88
N LEU A 286 8.07 4.88 11.01
CA LEU A 286 8.56 6.26 11.12
C LEU A 286 8.69 6.59 12.62
N ARG A 287 9.88 6.99 13.05
CA ARG A 287 10.18 7.10 14.48
C ARG A 287 10.79 8.46 14.81
N CYS A 288 10.03 9.29 15.52
CA CYS A 288 10.43 10.63 15.91
C CYS A 288 11.01 10.62 17.34
N GLN A 289 12.31 10.92 17.45
CA GLN A 289 13.09 10.86 18.69
C GLN A 289 13.50 12.26 19.20
N GLY A 290 12.80 13.31 18.78
CA GLY A 290 13.11 14.70 19.14
C GLY A 290 14.19 15.36 18.30
N ARG A 291 14.66 14.68 17.25
CA ARG A 291 15.47 15.30 16.19
C ARG A 291 14.56 15.67 15.03
N PRO A 292 14.73 16.86 14.44
CA PRO A 292 13.98 17.22 13.25
C PRO A 292 14.38 16.30 12.09
N SER A 293 13.44 16.05 11.18
CA SER A 293 13.74 15.44 9.88
C SER A 293 14.84 16.21 9.15
N ARG A 294 15.61 15.51 8.33
CA ARG A 294 16.74 16.15 7.65
C ARG A 294 16.22 17.11 6.57
N PRO A 295 16.93 18.21 6.26
CA PRO A 295 16.50 19.14 5.22
C PRO A 295 16.38 18.53 3.82
N ASP A 296 17.13 17.46 3.55
CA ASP A 296 17.11 16.67 2.31
C ASP A 296 16.01 15.59 2.29
N GLU A 297 15.34 15.35 3.42
CA GLU A 297 14.25 14.39 3.51
C GLU A 297 12.96 14.99 2.95
N GLU A 298 12.24 14.21 2.14
CA GLU A 298 10.94 14.61 1.59
C GLU A 298 9.96 14.98 2.71
N THR A 299 9.38 16.18 2.61
CA THR A 299 8.34 16.70 3.49
C THR A 299 6.96 16.14 3.10
N VAL A 300 5.98 16.28 3.98
CA VAL A 300 4.57 15.94 3.69
C VAL A 300 3.78 17.24 3.75
N ASP A 301 3.19 17.68 2.64
CA ASP A 301 2.51 18.98 2.49
C ASP A 301 3.39 20.17 2.95
N GLY A 302 4.69 20.10 2.66
CA GLY A 302 5.67 21.11 3.11
C GLY A 302 5.95 21.11 4.62
N LYS A 303 5.48 20.10 5.37
CA LYS A 303 5.74 19.91 6.80
C LYS A 303 6.76 18.79 7.05
N LEU A 304 7.55 18.93 8.11
CA LEU A 304 8.54 17.93 8.50
C LEU A 304 7.85 16.63 8.95
N LYS A 305 8.45 15.49 8.63
CA LYS A 305 7.98 14.20 9.15
C LYS A 305 8.15 14.14 10.67
N CYS A 306 9.26 14.63 11.21
CA CYS A 306 9.49 14.76 12.65
C CYS A 306 9.95 16.16 13.02
N GLU A 307 9.37 16.73 14.08
CA GLU A 307 9.80 18.01 14.66
C GLU A 307 10.86 17.82 15.76
N LYS A 308 11.57 18.90 16.08
CA LYS A 308 12.56 18.95 17.17
C LYS A 308 11.88 19.15 18.54
N TRP A 309 12.30 18.39 19.56
CA TRP A 309 11.96 18.63 20.97
C TRP A 309 13.15 18.42 21.91
N ILE A 310 13.20 19.19 23.01
CA ILE A 310 14.28 19.16 24.01
C ILE A 310 14.22 17.88 24.83
N HIS A 311 15.38 17.36 25.19
CA HIS A 311 15.56 16.40 26.28
C HIS A 311 16.12 17.11 27.51
N ASP A 312 15.61 16.78 28.70
CA ASP A 312 16.16 17.29 29.96
C ASP A 312 17.62 16.86 30.20
N ASP A 313 18.09 15.79 29.52
CA ASP A 313 19.43 15.22 29.68
C ASP A 313 20.51 15.78 28.73
N GLU A 314 20.23 16.77 27.88
CA GLU A 314 21.28 17.40 27.06
C GLU A 314 22.16 18.35 27.90
N ASN A 315 23.05 17.76 28.69
CA ASN A 315 24.16 18.39 29.42
C ASN A 315 25.27 18.95 28.50
N HIS A 316 24.94 19.51 27.34
CA HIS A 316 25.90 20.26 26.50
C HIS A 316 25.40 21.66 26.08
N PRO A 317 25.12 22.57 27.03
CA PRO A 317 24.83 23.96 26.71
C PRO A 317 26.07 24.77 26.27
N GLU A 318 27.30 24.25 26.40
CA GLU A 318 28.52 25.04 26.15
C GLU A 318 28.93 25.15 24.68
N GLN A 319 28.71 24.12 23.85
CA GLN A 319 29.09 24.17 22.43
C GLN A 319 28.13 25.02 21.58
N ALA A 320 26.84 25.08 21.94
CA ALA A 320 25.84 25.92 21.27
C ALA A 320 26.05 27.41 21.58
N LYS A 321 26.38 27.76 22.83
CA LYS A 321 26.80 29.11 23.21
C LYS A 321 28.03 29.56 22.41
N ASN A 322 28.94 28.62 22.13
CA ASN A 322 30.19 28.93 21.43
C ASN A 322 30.03 29.23 19.92
N LYS A 323 29.10 28.57 19.23
CA LYS A 323 28.76 28.92 17.83
C LYS A 323 27.94 30.20 17.73
N TRP A 324 27.07 30.45 18.70
CA TRP A 324 26.22 31.64 18.75
C TRP A 324 27.01 32.95 18.85
N TRP A 325 28.05 33.02 19.71
CA TRP A 325 28.87 34.24 19.79
C TRP A 325 29.70 34.48 18.53
N LEU A 326 30.15 33.42 17.84
CA LEU A 326 30.87 33.52 16.58
C LEU A 326 29.97 34.11 15.47
N LEU A 327 28.73 33.65 15.37
CA LEU A 327 27.74 34.17 14.42
C LEU A 327 27.39 35.64 14.71
N LYS A 328 27.28 36.02 15.99
CA LYS A 328 27.00 37.42 16.40
C LYS A 328 28.15 38.39 16.07
N ARG A 329 29.38 37.89 15.98
CA ARG A 329 30.58 38.69 15.66
C ARG A 329 30.76 38.90 14.14
N LEU A 330 30.01 38.18 13.31
CA LEU A 330 30.05 38.24 11.84
C LEU A 330 28.94 39.11 11.22
N GLY A 331 28.16 39.83 12.02
CA GLY A 331 27.30 40.92 11.53
C GLY A 331 26.18 40.52 10.56
N SER A 332 25.65 39.30 10.67
CA SER A 332 24.48 38.89 9.88
C SER A 332 23.19 39.37 10.55
N ASP A 333 22.82 40.63 10.27
CA ASP A 333 21.47 41.14 10.47
C ASP A 333 20.56 40.56 9.37
N THR A 334 20.26 39.27 9.45
CA THR A 334 19.15 38.67 8.70
C THR A 334 17.95 38.59 9.61
N GLU A 335 16.97 39.44 9.27
CA GLU A 335 15.56 39.49 9.64
C GLU A 335 15.04 38.63 10.81
N LYS A 336 14.37 39.34 11.71
CA LYS A 336 13.58 38.83 12.83
C LYS A 336 12.64 37.69 12.40
N GLY A 337 12.72 36.55 13.09
CA GLY A 337 11.49 35.87 13.53
C GLY A 337 11.37 34.35 13.42
N THR A 338 12.37 33.55 13.77
CA THR A 338 12.10 32.21 14.32
C THR A 338 13.04 31.93 15.49
N THR A 339 12.67 32.45 16.66
CA THR A 339 13.21 32.01 17.94
C THR A 339 13.11 30.48 18.01
N ASP A 340 14.24 29.78 18.13
CA ASP A 340 14.37 28.32 18.29
C ASP A 340 13.66 27.87 19.58
N TRP A 341 12.33 27.79 19.52
CA TRP A 341 11.46 27.30 20.58
C TRP A 341 11.45 25.78 20.51
N SER A 342 12.58 25.15 20.83
CA SER A 342 12.56 23.72 21.08
C SER A 342 11.69 23.48 22.33
N SER A 343 10.56 22.83 22.11
CA SER A 343 9.57 22.51 23.14
C SER A 343 9.92 21.18 23.79
N PRO A 344 9.52 20.88 25.03
CA PRO A 344 9.61 19.52 25.58
C PRO A 344 8.80 18.52 24.74
N PHE A 345 8.99 17.22 25.02
CA PHE A 345 8.17 16.16 24.46
C PHE A 345 6.67 16.49 24.63
N PRO A 346 5.83 16.32 23.59
CA PRO A 346 4.47 16.85 23.57
C PRO A 346 3.49 16.17 24.53
N PHE A 347 3.85 15.05 25.17
CA PHE A 347 2.99 14.34 26.11
C PHE A 347 3.66 14.23 27.47
N GLU A 348 2.91 14.51 28.54
CA GLU A 348 3.42 14.46 29.91
C GLU A 348 2.43 13.70 30.79
N GLU A 349 2.94 12.87 31.70
CA GLU A 349 2.12 12.09 32.61
C GLU A 349 1.20 13.00 33.44
N ARG A 350 -0.07 12.62 33.59
CA ARG A 350 -1.11 13.32 34.36
C ARG A 350 -1.45 14.73 33.86
N LYS A 351 -0.94 15.14 32.69
CA LYS A 351 -1.23 16.44 32.08
C LYS A 351 -2.20 16.29 30.92
N LEU A 352 -3.12 17.25 30.81
CA LEU A 352 -4.05 17.29 29.69
C LEU A 352 -3.31 17.68 28.40
N PHE A 353 -3.62 17.00 27.31
CA PHE A 353 -3.20 17.36 25.96
C PHE A 353 -4.41 17.45 25.03
N VAL A 354 -4.27 18.25 23.98
CA VAL A 354 -5.19 18.31 22.85
C VAL A 354 -4.46 17.85 21.60
N LEU A 355 -4.69 16.60 21.19
CA LEU A 355 -4.12 16.02 19.97
C LEU A 355 -5.08 16.27 18.82
N THR A 356 -4.60 16.85 17.72
CA THR A 356 -5.36 17.01 16.48
C THR A 356 -4.66 16.30 15.34
N LEU A 357 -5.32 15.29 14.77
CA LEU A 357 -4.97 14.62 13.54
C LEU A 357 -5.71 15.30 12.38
N ARG A 358 -4.99 15.72 11.34
CA ARG A 358 -5.59 16.32 10.13
C ARG A 358 -5.21 15.51 8.90
N ALA A 359 -6.19 15.23 8.04
CA ALA A 359 -5.97 14.66 6.72
C ALA A 359 -5.52 15.75 5.73
N GLY A 360 -4.27 15.70 5.31
CA GLY A 360 -3.66 16.54 4.29
C GLY A 360 -3.81 15.98 2.88
N LEU A 361 -3.06 16.53 1.93
CA LEU A 361 -3.03 16.06 0.54
C LEU A 361 -2.07 14.87 0.39
N GLU A 362 -0.88 14.95 1.02
CA GLU A 362 0.17 13.94 0.94
C GLU A 362 0.23 13.01 2.16
N GLY A 363 -0.44 13.36 3.27
CA GLY A 363 -0.42 12.53 4.47
C GLY A 363 -1.26 13.04 5.64
N TYR A 364 -1.07 12.39 6.79
CA TYR A 364 -1.68 12.78 8.05
C TYR A 364 -0.75 13.70 8.84
N HIS A 365 -1.29 14.78 9.39
CA HIS A 365 -0.53 15.72 10.22
C HIS A 365 -1.03 15.68 11.66
N VAL A 366 -0.11 15.50 12.60
CA VAL A 366 -0.40 15.49 14.03
C VAL A 366 0.10 16.79 14.66
N SER A 367 -0.81 17.48 15.34
CA SER A 367 -0.50 18.63 16.17
C SER A 367 -0.95 18.36 17.60
N VAL A 368 -0.15 18.80 18.58
CA VAL A 368 -0.48 18.70 20.01
C VAL A 368 -0.47 20.11 20.59
N ASP A 369 -1.55 20.47 21.27
CA ASP A 369 -1.76 21.80 21.86
C ASP A 369 -1.56 22.94 20.84
N GLY A 370 -1.99 22.70 19.60
CA GLY A 370 -1.87 23.65 18.48
C GLY A 370 -0.49 23.70 17.81
N LYS A 371 0.52 23.00 18.34
CA LYS A 371 1.84 22.91 17.72
C LYS A 371 1.96 21.65 16.87
N HIS A 372 2.43 21.78 15.64
CA HIS A 372 2.77 20.63 14.80
C HIS A 372 3.88 19.78 15.44
N VAL A 373 3.73 18.46 15.39
CA VAL A 373 4.67 17.50 16.00
C VAL A 373 5.25 16.54 14.98
N THR A 374 4.42 16.01 14.09
CA THR A 374 4.85 15.01 13.11
C THR A 374 3.85 14.92 11.95
N SER A 375 4.38 14.57 10.78
CA SER A 375 3.59 14.25 9.60
C SER A 375 3.91 12.83 9.10
N PHE A 376 2.89 12.06 8.79
CA PHE A 376 3.01 10.69 8.30
C PHE A 376 2.46 10.62 6.86
N PRO A 377 3.29 10.30 5.85
CA PRO A 377 2.84 10.23 4.46
C PRO A 377 1.84 9.10 4.27
N TYR A 378 0.92 9.26 3.31
CA TYR A 378 0.03 8.16 2.94
C TYR A 378 0.81 6.98 2.39
N ARG A 379 0.38 5.78 2.77
CA ARG A 379 0.91 4.54 2.20
C ARG A 379 -0.04 4.00 1.14
N THR A 380 0.56 3.41 0.11
CA THR A 380 -0.17 2.70 -0.94
C THR A 380 -1.06 1.62 -0.34
N GLY A 381 -2.29 1.52 -0.84
CA GLY A 381 -3.26 0.51 -0.41
C GLY A 381 -4.34 1.01 0.55
N PHE A 382 -4.32 2.29 0.94
CA PHE A 382 -5.38 2.90 1.74
C PHE A 382 -5.77 4.28 1.20
N THR A 383 -7.06 4.55 1.21
CA THR A 383 -7.66 5.85 0.93
C THR A 383 -8.18 6.48 2.23
N LEU A 384 -8.48 7.78 2.20
CA LEU A 384 -9.07 8.46 3.35
C LEU A 384 -10.45 7.87 3.73
N GLU A 385 -11.20 7.39 2.76
CA GLU A 385 -12.52 6.80 2.94
C GLU A 385 -12.47 5.46 3.67
N ASP A 386 -11.32 4.76 3.61
CA ASP A 386 -11.12 3.50 4.32
C ASP A 386 -11.04 3.68 5.84
N ALA A 387 -10.69 4.88 6.33
CA ALA A 387 -10.56 5.22 7.75
C ALA A 387 -11.93 5.32 8.45
N THR A 388 -12.58 4.18 8.60
CA THR A 388 -13.96 4.02 9.07
C THR A 388 -14.10 3.86 10.58
N GLY A 389 -12.99 3.82 11.31
CA GLY A 389 -12.98 3.78 12.76
C GLY A 389 -11.75 4.43 13.36
N LEU A 390 -11.90 4.95 14.58
CA LEU A 390 -10.83 5.47 15.41
C LEU A 390 -10.83 4.71 16.74
N THR A 391 -9.68 4.18 17.13
CA THR A 391 -9.48 3.57 18.45
C THR A 391 -8.35 4.24 19.22
N VAL A 392 -8.51 4.39 20.53
CA VAL A 392 -7.50 4.96 21.43
C VAL A 392 -7.34 4.03 22.63
N ASN A 393 -6.15 3.46 22.79
CA ASN A 393 -5.86 2.41 23.77
C ASN A 393 -4.56 2.69 24.54
N GLY A 394 -4.37 1.99 25.65
CA GLY A 394 -3.16 2.10 26.50
C GLY A 394 -3.36 3.05 27.68
N ASP A 395 -2.27 3.66 28.13
CA ASP A 395 -2.15 4.46 29.35
C ASP A 395 -2.65 5.90 29.14
N VAL A 396 -3.92 6.05 28.75
CA VAL A 396 -4.53 7.35 28.54
C VAL A 396 -5.99 7.36 28.99
N ASP A 397 -6.37 8.42 29.69
CA ASP A 397 -7.76 8.72 30.02
C ASP A 397 -8.31 9.72 28.99
N VAL A 398 -9.16 9.23 28.10
CA VAL A 398 -9.83 10.05 27.08
C VAL A 398 -10.96 10.84 27.74
N ARG A 399 -10.98 12.16 27.53
CA ARG A 399 -12.01 13.06 28.02
C ARG A 399 -13.08 13.32 26.99
N ASP A 400 -12.67 13.68 25.77
CA ASP A 400 -13.56 14.00 24.67
C ASP A 400 -12.87 13.67 23.34
N ILE A 401 -13.67 13.26 22.36
CA ILE A 401 -13.24 13.07 20.98
C ILE A 401 -14.18 13.84 20.06
N PHE A 402 -13.60 14.59 19.14
CA PHE A 402 -14.31 15.37 18.15
C PHE A 402 -13.77 15.06 16.77
N ALA A 403 -14.61 14.64 15.83
CA ALA A 403 -14.27 14.51 14.43
C ALA A 403 -15.13 15.46 13.60
N ALA A 404 -14.54 16.21 12.69
CA ALA A 404 -15.25 17.18 11.87
C ALA A 404 -14.63 17.37 10.48
N SER A 405 -15.35 18.12 9.65
CA SER A 405 -15.11 18.21 8.21
C SER A 405 -15.11 16.81 7.58
N LEU A 406 -15.99 15.94 8.07
CA LEU A 406 -16.19 14.59 7.56
C LEU A 406 -16.99 14.63 6.25
N PRO A 407 -16.81 13.65 5.36
CA PRO A 407 -17.60 13.58 4.13
C PRO A 407 -19.09 13.48 4.46
N THR A 408 -19.92 14.26 3.77
CA THR A 408 -21.39 14.26 3.94
C THR A 408 -22.11 13.29 3.02
N THR A 409 -21.39 12.72 2.06
CA THR A 409 -21.88 11.68 1.15
C THR A 409 -21.16 10.39 1.47
N HIS A 410 -21.91 9.30 1.56
CA HIS A 410 -21.30 8.00 1.76
C HIS A 410 -20.46 7.67 0.51
N PRO A 411 -19.33 6.95 0.63
CA PRO A 411 -18.55 6.48 -0.52
C PRO A 411 -19.40 5.73 -1.56
N SER A 412 -20.49 5.10 -1.13
CA SER A 412 -21.47 4.44 -2.01
C SER A 412 -22.61 5.36 -2.54
N SER A 413 -22.64 6.62 -2.12
CA SER A 413 -23.71 7.60 -2.35
C SER A 413 -23.23 8.93 -2.95
N GLY A 414 -21.96 9.02 -3.35
CA GLY A 414 -21.60 10.01 -4.38
C GLY A 414 -22.51 9.83 -5.60
N PRO A 415 -22.46 10.70 -6.64
CA PRO A 415 -22.88 10.20 -7.94
C PRO A 415 -22.23 8.83 -8.05
N GLN A 416 -22.95 7.82 -8.50
CA GLN A 416 -22.23 6.74 -9.11
C GLN A 416 -21.36 7.43 -10.18
N THR A 417 -20.12 7.81 -9.86
CA THR A 417 -19.00 7.12 -10.46
C THR A 417 -19.40 5.66 -10.33
N HIS A 418 -20.24 5.20 -11.26
CA HIS A 418 -19.85 4.13 -12.12
C HIS A 418 -18.33 4.18 -12.05
N LEU A 419 -17.73 3.32 -11.22
CA LEU A 419 -16.71 2.38 -11.68
C LEU A 419 -16.53 2.73 -13.15
N GLU A 420 -15.59 3.57 -13.59
CA GLU A 420 -15.69 4.19 -14.94
C GLU A 420 -15.88 3.06 -15.95
N MET A 421 -17.14 2.70 -16.24
CA MET A 421 -17.55 1.50 -16.98
C MET A 421 -17.56 2.05 -18.38
N SER A 422 -16.36 2.45 -18.76
CA SER A 422 -16.05 3.06 -20.02
C SER A 422 -15.62 1.93 -20.90
N SER A 423 -16.21 1.87 -22.09
CA SER A 423 -15.80 0.95 -23.13
C SER A 423 -14.30 1.07 -23.46
N ARG A 424 -13.66 2.21 -23.13
CA ARG A 424 -12.21 2.40 -23.26
C ARG A 424 -11.38 1.37 -22.50
N TRP A 425 -11.87 0.87 -21.38
CA TRP A 425 -11.12 -0.08 -20.54
C TRP A 425 -11.54 -1.54 -20.75
N GLN A 426 -12.41 -1.81 -21.71
CA GLN A 426 -12.81 -3.17 -22.05
C GLN A 426 -11.65 -3.93 -22.67
N ALA A 427 -11.61 -5.23 -22.38
CA ALA A 427 -10.67 -6.14 -23.01
C ALA A 427 -11.01 -6.26 -24.50
N PRO A 428 -10.01 -6.22 -25.39
CA PRO A 428 -10.25 -6.58 -26.77
C PRO A 428 -10.66 -8.06 -26.88
N PRO A 429 -11.41 -8.42 -27.92
CA PRO A 429 -11.80 -9.80 -28.17
C PRO A 429 -10.55 -10.69 -28.31
N LEU A 430 -10.69 -11.94 -27.89
CA LEU A 430 -9.61 -12.92 -28.03
C LEU A 430 -9.29 -13.10 -29.51
N PRO A 431 -8.00 -13.09 -29.90
CA PRO A 431 -7.61 -13.28 -31.29
C PRO A 431 -7.83 -14.75 -31.68
N GLU A 432 -8.18 -14.98 -32.95
CA GLU A 432 -8.28 -16.33 -33.53
C GLU A 432 -6.90 -16.92 -33.89
N GLY A 433 -5.84 -16.09 -33.86
CA GLY A 433 -4.46 -16.45 -34.17
C GLY A 433 -3.54 -16.59 -32.94
N PRO A 434 -2.24 -16.88 -33.15
CA PRO A 434 -1.28 -17.05 -32.06
C PRO A 434 -1.06 -15.73 -31.32
N VAL A 435 -1.18 -15.76 -30.00
CA VAL A 435 -0.81 -14.65 -29.12
C VAL A 435 0.68 -14.76 -28.81
N GLU A 436 1.39 -13.65 -28.67
CA GLU A 436 2.82 -13.65 -28.38
C GLU A 436 3.10 -13.89 -26.88
N LEU A 437 2.23 -13.38 -26.00
CA LEU A 437 2.36 -13.50 -24.56
C LEU A 437 0.99 -13.53 -23.86
N PHE A 438 0.84 -14.44 -22.91
CA PHE A 438 -0.29 -14.46 -21.99
C PHE A 438 0.13 -14.05 -20.57
N ILE A 439 -0.63 -13.15 -19.96
CA ILE A 439 -0.44 -12.67 -18.59
C ILE A 439 -1.68 -13.02 -17.76
N GLY A 440 -1.53 -13.98 -16.85
CA GLY A 440 -2.55 -14.28 -15.85
C GLY A 440 -2.32 -13.47 -14.58
N ILE A 441 -3.31 -12.69 -14.17
CA ILE A 441 -3.23 -11.79 -13.01
C ILE A 441 -4.07 -12.37 -11.87
N LEU A 442 -3.45 -12.64 -10.73
CA LEU A 442 -4.16 -13.11 -9.55
C LEU A 442 -4.95 -11.96 -8.90
N SER A 443 -6.26 -12.17 -8.68
CA SER A 443 -7.12 -11.15 -8.07
C SER A 443 -8.21 -11.78 -7.17
N ALA A 444 -8.87 -10.98 -6.34
CA ALA A 444 -9.94 -11.37 -5.43
C ALA A 444 -11.24 -10.62 -5.75
N GLY A 445 -12.40 -11.18 -5.37
CA GLY A 445 -13.70 -10.63 -5.77
C GLY A 445 -13.91 -9.16 -5.40
N ASN A 446 -13.40 -8.74 -4.23
CA ASN A 446 -13.51 -7.39 -3.70
C ASN A 446 -12.40 -6.42 -4.13
N HIS A 447 -11.43 -6.83 -4.95
CA HIS A 447 -10.31 -5.99 -5.40
C HIS A 447 -10.61 -5.22 -6.70
N PHE A 448 -11.77 -4.57 -6.77
CA PHE A 448 -12.18 -3.83 -7.97
C PHE A 448 -11.22 -2.69 -8.32
N ALA A 449 -10.80 -1.92 -7.31
CA ALA A 449 -9.97 -0.73 -7.49
C ALA A 449 -8.58 -1.09 -8.04
N GLU A 450 -8.00 -2.18 -7.55
CA GLU A 450 -6.72 -2.72 -8.00
C GLU A 450 -6.81 -3.17 -9.47
N ARG A 451 -7.88 -3.88 -9.86
CA ARG A 451 -8.12 -4.24 -11.26
C ARG A 451 -8.26 -3.01 -12.13
N MET A 452 -8.97 -1.96 -11.67
CA MET A 452 -9.07 -0.70 -12.42
C MET A 452 -7.73 0.02 -12.56
N ALA A 453 -6.89 0.00 -11.54
CA ALA A 453 -5.54 0.58 -11.62
C ALA A 453 -4.71 -0.12 -12.70
N VAL A 454 -4.80 -1.46 -12.77
CA VAL A 454 -4.16 -2.26 -13.82
C VAL A 454 -4.74 -1.93 -15.21
N ARG A 455 -6.09 -1.90 -15.33
CA ARG A 455 -6.79 -1.52 -16.57
C ARG A 455 -6.37 -0.15 -17.07
N LYS A 456 -6.27 0.85 -16.19
CA LYS A 456 -5.92 2.24 -16.52
C LYS A 456 -4.42 2.48 -16.75
N SER A 457 -3.57 1.51 -16.40
CA SER A 457 -2.12 1.60 -16.52
C SER A 457 -1.60 0.78 -17.71
N TRP A 458 -0.89 -0.32 -17.45
CA TRP A 458 -0.15 -1.04 -18.47
C TRP A 458 -1.04 -1.85 -19.42
N MET A 459 -2.27 -2.19 -19.06
CA MET A 459 -3.23 -2.80 -19.99
C MET A 459 -3.65 -1.84 -21.13
N GLN A 460 -3.30 -0.55 -21.04
CA GLN A 460 -3.47 0.42 -22.12
C GLN A 460 -2.33 0.41 -23.14
N HIS A 461 -1.30 -0.39 -22.91
CA HIS A 461 -0.20 -0.50 -23.84
C HIS A 461 -0.67 -1.08 -25.18
N LYS A 462 -0.09 -0.59 -26.29
CA LYS A 462 -0.49 -0.94 -27.66
C LYS A 462 -0.60 -2.44 -27.92
N PHE A 463 0.29 -3.25 -27.35
CA PHE A 463 0.31 -4.70 -27.56
C PHE A 463 -0.83 -5.44 -26.86
N VAL A 464 -1.31 -4.90 -25.72
CA VAL A 464 -2.48 -5.46 -25.03
C VAL A 464 -3.75 -5.06 -25.78
N GLN A 465 -3.83 -3.79 -26.20
CA GLN A 465 -4.97 -3.26 -26.96
C GLN A 465 -5.09 -3.87 -28.37
N SER A 466 -3.99 -4.31 -28.98
CA SER A 466 -3.99 -5.01 -30.28
C SER A 466 -4.17 -6.53 -30.18
N SER A 467 -4.38 -7.08 -28.98
CA SER A 467 -4.47 -8.53 -28.71
C SER A 467 -3.20 -9.34 -29.02
N ASN A 468 -2.03 -8.71 -29.19
CA ASN A 468 -0.74 -9.44 -29.28
C ASN A 468 -0.33 -10.01 -27.92
N VAL A 469 -0.70 -9.31 -26.85
CA VAL A 469 -0.54 -9.73 -25.45
C VAL A 469 -1.93 -9.83 -24.84
N VAL A 470 -2.28 -11.00 -24.30
CA VAL A 470 -3.57 -11.20 -23.63
C VAL A 470 -3.37 -11.18 -22.12
N ALA A 471 -4.05 -10.25 -21.46
CA ALA A 471 -4.10 -10.17 -19.99
C ALA A 471 -5.49 -10.53 -19.48
N ARG A 472 -5.57 -11.42 -18.48
CA ARG A 472 -6.83 -11.83 -17.83
C ARG A 472 -6.67 -11.90 -16.32
N PHE A 473 -7.66 -11.41 -15.59
CA PHE A 473 -7.76 -11.53 -14.14
C PHE A 473 -8.42 -12.86 -13.77
N PHE A 474 -7.80 -13.62 -12.87
CA PHE A 474 -8.36 -14.85 -12.35
C PHE A 474 -8.92 -14.60 -10.96
N VAL A 475 -10.24 -14.72 -10.84
CA VAL A 475 -10.96 -14.35 -9.62
C VAL A 475 -11.84 -15.51 -9.18
N ALA A 476 -11.72 -15.91 -7.92
CA ALA A 476 -12.57 -16.92 -7.30
C ALA A 476 -13.80 -16.27 -6.64
N LEU A 477 -14.80 -17.06 -6.29
CA LEU A 477 -16.03 -16.55 -5.68
C LEU A 477 -15.79 -16.13 -4.24
N HIS A 478 -16.31 -14.97 -3.85
CA HIS A 478 -16.25 -14.48 -2.49
C HIS A 478 -17.35 -15.12 -1.62
N ALA A 479 -17.11 -15.26 -0.32
CA ALA A 479 -18.14 -15.69 0.64
C ALA A 479 -19.39 -14.79 0.70
N ARG A 480 -19.27 -13.50 0.31
CA ARG A 480 -20.36 -12.53 0.31
C ARG A 480 -21.05 -12.56 -1.05
N LYS A 481 -22.35 -12.81 -1.06
CA LYS A 481 -23.14 -12.92 -2.29
C LYS A 481 -23.18 -11.59 -3.05
N GLU A 482 -23.20 -10.46 -2.35
CA GLU A 482 -23.24 -9.12 -2.94
C GLU A 482 -21.97 -8.84 -3.76
N VAL A 483 -20.81 -9.23 -3.23
CA VAL A 483 -19.52 -9.09 -3.94
C VAL A 483 -19.52 -9.90 -5.22
N ASN A 484 -20.08 -11.12 -5.19
CA ASN A 484 -20.14 -11.96 -6.39
C ASN A 484 -21.08 -11.39 -7.46
N VAL A 485 -22.18 -10.74 -7.06
CA VAL A 485 -23.09 -10.08 -8.00
C VAL A 485 -22.41 -8.89 -8.68
N GLU A 486 -21.68 -8.08 -7.92
CA GLU A 486 -20.91 -6.96 -8.47
C GLU A 486 -19.76 -7.46 -9.36
N LEU A 487 -19.04 -8.50 -8.93
CA LEU A 487 -17.98 -9.13 -9.69
C LEU A 487 -18.48 -9.72 -11.02
N LYS A 488 -19.66 -10.34 -11.03
CA LYS A 488 -20.28 -10.87 -12.26
C LYS A 488 -20.58 -9.74 -13.25
N LYS A 489 -21.18 -8.64 -12.77
CA LYS A 489 -21.43 -7.45 -13.61
C LYS A 489 -20.14 -6.85 -14.17
N GLU A 490 -19.10 -6.81 -13.34
CA GLU A 490 -17.78 -6.34 -13.77
C GLU A 490 -17.19 -7.24 -14.87
N ALA A 491 -17.23 -8.56 -14.65
CA ALA A 491 -16.67 -9.54 -15.57
C ALA A 491 -17.39 -9.55 -16.92
N GLU A 492 -18.71 -9.44 -16.91
CA GLU A 492 -19.54 -9.29 -18.12
C GLU A 492 -19.25 -7.97 -18.86
N PHE A 493 -18.98 -6.89 -18.13
CA PHE A 493 -18.75 -5.58 -18.75
C PHE A 493 -17.35 -5.45 -19.35
N PHE A 494 -16.29 -5.79 -18.61
CA PHE A 494 -14.91 -5.60 -19.07
C PHE A 494 -14.38 -6.76 -19.91
N GLY A 495 -14.89 -7.98 -19.74
CA GLY A 495 -14.48 -9.14 -20.53
C GLY A 495 -13.03 -9.60 -20.29
N ASP A 496 -12.36 -9.08 -19.27
CA ASP A 496 -10.99 -9.45 -18.88
C ASP A 496 -10.93 -10.36 -17.64
N ILE A 497 -12.06 -10.75 -17.06
CA ILE A 497 -12.11 -11.61 -15.87
C ILE A 497 -12.47 -13.03 -16.27
N VAL A 498 -11.66 -13.98 -15.79
CA VAL A 498 -11.93 -15.42 -15.77
C VAL A 498 -12.32 -15.80 -14.34
N LEU A 499 -13.58 -16.17 -14.15
CA LEU A 499 -14.10 -16.62 -12.87
C LEU A 499 -13.76 -18.09 -12.64
N VAL A 500 -13.25 -18.38 -11.46
CA VAL A 500 -12.91 -19.74 -11.04
C VAL A 500 -13.97 -20.19 -10.03
N PRO A 501 -14.71 -21.30 -10.28
CA PRO A 501 -15.94 -21.63 -9.55
C PRO A 501 -15.70 -22.31 -8.19
N TYR A 502 -14.80 -21.77 -7.39
CA TYR A 502 -14.59 -22.17 -5.99
C TYR A 502 -14.57 -20.96 -5.07
N LEU A 503 -14.74 -21.20 -3.77
CA LEU A 503 -14.67 -20.17 -2.74
C LEU A 503 -13.23 -19.67 -2.55
N ASP A 504 -13.04 -18.35 -2.65
CA ASP A 504 -11.73 -17.71 -2.53
C ASP A 504 -11.15 -17.91 -1.12
N ASN A 505 -9.92 -18.40 -1.07
CA ASN A 505 -9.16 -18.64 0.14
C ASN A 505 -7.66 -18.53 -0.18
N TYR A 506 -6.90 -17.91 0.73
CA TYR A 506 -5.45 -17.75 0.60
C TYR A 506 -4.72 -19.09 0.40
N ASP A 507 -5.15 -20.14 1.10
CA ASP A 507 -4.56 -21.48 0.96
C ASP A 507 -4.76 -22.06 -0.46
N LEU A 508 -5.74 -21.54 -1.21
CA LEU A 508 -6.13 -22.00 -2.54
C LEU A 508 -5.61 -21.10 -3.67
N VAL A 509 -4.69 -20.17 -3.38
CA VAL A 509 -4.00 -19.37 -4.41
C VAL A 509 -3.32 -20.27 -5.45
N VAL A 510 -2.77 -21.42 -5.02
CA VAL A 510 -2.14 -22.41 -5.92
C VAL A 510 -3.12 -22.90 -6.98
N LEU A 511 -4.41 -23.06 -6.66
CA LEU A 511 -5.43 -23.48 -7.63
C LEU A 511 -5.72 -22.39 -8.67
N LYS A 512 -5.62 -21.11 -8.30
CA LYS A 512 -5.76 -19.99 -9.27
C LYS A 512 -4.57 -20.00 -10.23
N THR A 513 -3.38 -20.32 -9.72
CA THR A 513 -2.19 -20.47 -10.57
C THR A 513 -2.37 -21.62 -11.57
N VAL A 514 -2.94 -22.76 -11.14
CA VAL A 514 -3.28 -23.86 -12.06
C VAL A 514 -4.31 -23.41 -13.10
N ALA A 515 -5.32 -22.62 -12.71
CA ALA A 515 -6.30 -22.01 -13.62
C ALA A 515 -5.64 -21.20 -14.74
N ILE A 516 -4.68 -20.36 -14.35
CA ILE A 516 -3.90 -19.52 -15.27
C ILE A 516 -3.13 -20.40 -16.23
N CYS A 517 -2.47 -21.45 -15.73
CA CYS A 517 -1.71 -22.38 -16.55
C CYS A 517 -2.60 -23.10 -17.57
N GLU A 518 -3.74 -23.65 -17.14
CA GLU A 518 -4.67 -24.35 -18.04
C GLU A 518 -5.24 -23.42 -19.12
N TYR A 519 -5.59 -22.19 -18.74
CA TYR A 519 -6.05 -21.18 -19.68
C TYR A 519 -4.95 -20.76 -20.67
N GLY A 520 -3.70 -20.62 -20.21
CA GLY A 520 -2.58 -20.32 -21.09
C GLY A 520 -2.30 -21.42 -22.10
N VAL A 521 -2.44 -22.69 -21.68
CA VAL A 521 -2.27 -23.86 -22.57
C VAL A 521 -3.39 -23.93 -23.61
N SER A 522 -4.65 -23.67 -23.24
CA SER A 522 -5.75 -23.64 -24.21
C SER A 522 -5.57 -22.54 -25.26
N CYS A 523 -4.82 -21.49 -24.94
CA CYS A 523 -4.46 -20.44 -25.88
C CYS A 523 -3.15 -20.68 -26.67
N GLN A 524 -2.40 -21.77 -26.42
CA GLN A 524 -1.13 -22.17 -27.10
C GLN A 524 0.06 -21.18 -26.96
N ILE A 525 0.37 -20.66 -25.75
CA ILE A 525 1.32 -19.52 -25.59
C ILE A 525 2.28 -19.69 -24.39
N ILE A 526 3.34 -18.88 -24.38
CA ILE A 526 4.23 -18.61 -23.23
C ILE A 526 3.45 -17.90 -22.10
N ILE A 527 3.57 -18.42 -20.88
CA ILE A 527 2.78 -17.98 -19.71
C ILE A 527 3.66 -17.16 -18.75
N ILE A 528 3.20 -15.95 -18.40
CA ILE A 528 3.72 -15.18 -17.26
C ILE A 528 2.62 -15.04 -16.22
N ILE A 529 2.91 -15.42 -14.97
CA ILE A 529 2.02 -15.25 -13.82
C ILE A 529 2.50 -14.02 -13.06
N SER A 530 1.62 -13.04 -12.85
CA SER A 530 1.91 -11.79 -12.15
C SER A 530 1.08 -11.59 -10.90
#